data_AF-A0A967V4C8-F1
#
_entry.id   AF-A0A967V4C8-F1
#
_cell.length_a   1.000
_cell.length_b   1.000
_cell.length_c   1.000
_cell.angle_alpha   90.00
_cell.angle_beta   90.00
_cell.angle_gamma   90.00
#
_symmetry.space_group_name_H-M   'P 1'
#
loop_
_entity.id
_entity.type
_entity.pdbx_description
1 polymer ?
#
loop_
_entity_poly.entity_id
_entity_poly.type
_entity_poly.pdbx_seq_one_letter_code
_entity_poly.pdbx_strand_id
1 'polypeptide(L)' 'GQVGLDNIDVVIAAFEDEGRNVIAALQARQLEIEKVVAIVQNHEYTQLLEQNSVVVVNAP' A
#
# COMPACT_ATOMS: atom_id res chain seq x y z
N GLY A 1 -3.47 -9.25 -24.40
CA GLY A 1 -2.48 -9.71 -23.41
C GLY A 1 -3.02 -9.35 -22.05
N GLN A 2 -3.43 -10.34 -21.28
CA GLN A 2 -3.81 -10.13 -19.88
C GLN A 2 -2.49 -9.88 -19.14
N VAL A 3 -2.34 -8.70 -18.53
CA VAL A 3 -1.17 -8.41 -17.68
C VAL A 3 -1.29 -9.37 -16.50
N GLY A 4 -0.43 -10.39 -16.49
CA GLY A 4 -0.46 -11.46 -15.50
C GLY A 4 -0.25 -10.88 -14.11
N LEU A 5 -1.19 -11.16 -13.21
CA LEU A 5 -1.05 -10.89 -11.77
C LEU A 5 0.12 -11.68 -11.16
N ASP A 6 0.61 -12.70 -11.86
CA ASP A 6 1.72 -13.57 -11.48
C ASP A 6 3.09 -12.88 -11.37
N ASN A 7 3.24 -11.61 -11.76
CA ASN A 7 4.51 -10.89 -11.67
C ASN A 7 4.35 -9.46 -11.13
N ILE A 8 3.47 -9.27 -10.15
CA ILE A 8 3.39 -8.00 -9.41
C ILE A 8 4.45 -8.01 -8.32
N ASP A 9 5.58 -7.36 -8.59
CA ASP A 9 6.66 -7.20 -7.62
C ASP A 9 6.35 -6.06 -6.63
N VAL A 10 5.57 -5.06 -7.05
CA VAL A 10 5.32 -3.83 -6.28
C VAL A 10 3.87 -3.33 -6.46
N VAL A 11 3.23 -2.95 -5.35
CA VAL A 11 2.00 -2.14 -5.33
C VAL A 11 2.28 -0.76 -4.75
N ILE A 12 1.72 0.28 -5.36
CA ILE A 12 1.76 1.66 -4.88
C ILE A 12 0.33 2.19 -4.78
N ALA A 13 -0.10 2.51 -3.56
CA ALA A 13 -1.41 3.09 -3.28
C ALA A 13 -1.27 4.61 -3.04
N ALA A 14 -1.73 5.40 -4.01
CA ALA A 14 -1.52 6.84 -4.09
C ALA A 14 -2.78 7.60 -4.59
N PHE A 15 -3.95 7.18 -4.11
CA PHE A 15 -5.23 7.86 -4.30
C PHE A 15 -5.27 9.17 -3.47
N GLU A 16 -6.16 10.08 -3.88
CA GLU A 16 -6.49 11.31 -3.15
C GLU A 16 -7.05 11.03 -1.75
N ASP A 17 -7.77 9.92 -1.60
CA ASP A 17 -8.32 9.47 -0.34
C ASP A 17 -7.33 8.52 0.35
N GLU A 18 -6.81 8.97 1.49
CA GLU A 18 -5.84 8.21 2.28
C GLU A 18 -6.43 6.88 2.80
N GLY A 19 -7.73 6.84 3.12
CA GLY A 19 -8.40 5.63 3.57
C GLY A 19 -8.38 4.53 2.50
N ARG A 20 -8.55 4.91 1.22
CA ARG A 20 -8.38 3.99 0.08
C ARG A 20 -6.94 3.51 -0.05
N ASN A 21 -5.96 4.36 0.24
CA ASN A 21 -4.55 3.95 0.22
C ASN A 21 -4.27 2.88 1.26
N VAL A 22 -4.80 3.06 2.48
CA VAL A 22 -4.67 2.07 3.56
C VAL A 22 -5.30 0.74 3.17
N ILE A 23 -6.55 0.76 2.69
CA ILE A 23 -7.28 -0.46 2.32
C ILE A 23 -6.56 -1.21 1.19
N ALA A 24 -6.15 -0.50 0.13
CA ALA A 24 -5.45 -1.10 -0.99
C ALA A 24 -4.10 -1.71 -0.57
N ALA A 25 -3.36 -1.04 0.30
CA ALA A 25 -2.08 -1.54 0.78
C ALA A 25 -2.21 -2.78 1.68
N LEU A 26 -3.20 -2.79 2.57
CA LEU A 26 -3.48 -3.96 3.41
C LEU A 26 -3.98 -5.15 2.59
N GLN A 27 -4.79 -4.91 1.56
CA GLN A 27 -5.21 -5.96 0.62
C GLN A 27 -4.01 -6.51 -0.15
N ALA A 28 -3.13 -5.65 -0.66
CA ALA A 28 -1.91 -6.07 -1.35
C ALA A 28 -0.98 -6.91 -0.44
N ARG A 29 -0.90 -6.60 0.85
CA ARG A 29 -0.18 -7.42 1.82
C ARG A 29 -0.83 -8.77 2.09
N GLN A 30 -2.15 -8.85 2.10
CA GLN A 30 -2.85 -10.14 2.18
C GLN A 30 -2.66 -11.02 0.94
N LEU A 31 -2.34 -10.42 -0.20
CA LEU A 31 -1.97 -11.13 -1.43
C LEU A 31 -0.48 -11.50 -1.49
N GLU A 32 0.25 -11.35 -0.38
CA GLU A 32 1.67 -11.71 -0.24
C GLU A 32 2.59 -11.01 -1.24
N ILE A 33 2.21 -9.82 -1.72
CA ILE A 33 3.02 -9.02 -2.63
C ILE A 33 4.31 -8.58 -1.93
N GLU A 34 5.45 -8.74 -2.61
CA GLU A 34 6.79 -8.50 -2.04
C GLU A 34 6.94 -7.07 -1.51
N LYS A 35 6.55 -6.08 -2.30
CA LYS A 35 6.68 -4.67 -1.93
C LYS A 35 5.36 -3.92 -2.04
N VAL A 36 4.94 -3.30 -0.95
CA VAL A 36 3.73 -2.45 -0.92
C VAL A 36 4.12 -1.08 -0.36
N VAL A 37 3.72 -0.04 -1.08
CA VAL A 37 3.94 1.36 -0.73
C VAL A 37 2.60 2.08 -0.64
N ALA A 38 2.40 2.92 0.36
CA ALA A 38 1.19 3.73 0.51
C ALA A 38 1.52 5.18 0.88
N ILE A 39 0.79 6.12 0.28
CA ILE A 39 0.89 7.53 0.62
C ILE A 39 -0.18 7.88 1.65
N VAL A 40 0.25 8.19 2.87
CA VAL A 40 -0.61 8.68 3.95
C VAL A 40 0.14 9.73 4.78
N GLN A 41 -0.61 10.69 5.30
CA GLN A 41 -0.15 11.74 6.21
C GLN A 41 -0.68 11.50 7.64
N ASN A 42 -1.81 10.81 7.79
CA ASN A 42 -2.36 10.48 9.10
C ASN A 42 -1.42 9.54 9.88
N HIS A 43 -1.12 9.91 11.13
CA HIS A 43 -0.20 9.17 12.00
C HIS A 43 -0.71 7.77 12.39
N GLU A 44 -2.02 7.62 12.64
CA GLU A 44 -2.61 6.32 12.96
C GLU A 44 -2.52 5.35 11.77
N TYR A 45 -2.73 5.85 10.55
CA TYR A 45 -2.58 5.07 9.33
C TYR A 45 -1.13 4.71 9.05
N THR A 46 -0.21 5.63 9.32
CA THR A 46 1.23 5.36 9.22
C THR A 46 1.62 4.19 10.12
N GLN A 47 1.25 4.26 11.40
CA GLN A 47 1.59 3.21 12.37
C GLN A 47 0.96 1.86 11.98
N LEU A 48 -0.32 1.85 11.55
CA LEU A 48 -1.00 0.64 11.11
C LEU A 48 -0.30 0.00 9.90
N LEU A 49 0.09 0.80 8.92
CA LEU A 49 0.72 0.32 7.70
C LEU A 49 2.13 -0.20 7.94
N GLU A 50 2.93 0.48 8.75
CA GLU A 50 4.27 0.01 9.13
C GLU A 50 4.23 -1.32 9.90
N GLN A 51 3.25 -1.49 10.80
CA GLN A 51 3.02 -2.77 11.50
C GLN A 51 2.71 -3.93 10.54
N ASN A 52 2.11 -3.64 9.38
CA ASN A 52 1.80 -4.60 8.34
C ASN A 52 2.90 -4.66 7.25
N SER A 53 4.11 -4.22 7.56
CA SER A 53 5.27 -4.20 6.65
C SER A 53 5.05 -3.37 5.37
N VAL A 54 4.14 -2.41 5.37
CA VAL A 54 3.93 -1.49 4.24
C VAL A 54 4.88 -0.30 4.38
N VAL A 55 5.52 0.07 3.27
CA VAL A 55 6.35 1.29 3.22
C VAL A 55 5.43 2.50 3.13
N VAL A 56 5.52 3.40 4.11
CA VAL A 56 4.74 4.64 4.12
C VAL A 56 5.56 5.78 3.53
N VAL A 57 4.93 6.55 2.65
CA VAL A 57 5.46 7.82 2.14
C VAL A 57 4.60 8.95 2.66
N ASN A 58 5.19 9.85 3.43
CA ASN A 58 4.56 11.09 3.82
C ASN A 58 4.81 12.12 2.72
N ALA A 59 3.74 12.53 2.02
CA ALA A 59 3.79 13.60 1.04
C ALA A 59 3.31 14.90 1.71
N PRO A 60 4.09 16.00 1.65
CA PRO A 60 3.73 17.29 2.23
C PRO A 60 2.57 17.99 1.51
#